data_AF-A0A930DSK4-F1
#
_entry.id   AF-A0A930DSK4-F1
#
_cell.length_a   1.000
_cell.length_b   1.000
_cell.length_c   1.000
_cell.angle_alpha   90.00
_cell.angle_beta   90.00
_cell.angle_gamma   90.00
#
_symmetry.space_group_name_H-M   'P 1'
#
loop_
_entity.id
_entity.type
_entity.pdbx_description
1 polymer ?
#
loop_
_entity_poly.entity_id
_entity_poly.type
_entity_poly.pdbx_seq_one_letter_code
_entity_poly.pdbx_strand_id
1 'polypeptide(L)'
;SGKGATGIKQDYVYFNGRLQKADKGSHYQKITLPGQNRSYVINEAGRVMKSKTKYRDADGNKWSVNASGVITLDEGLDTVELLSPTVTDID
;
A
#
# COMPACT_ATOMS: atom_id res chain seq x y z
N SER A 1 18.54 -16.55 6.39
CA SER A 1 17.99 -15.78 5.27
C SER A 1 16.49 -16.00 5.15
N GLY A 2 15.70 -15.36 6.02
CA GLY A 2 14.24 -15.52 6.05
C GLY A 2 13.53 -14.19 5.77
N LYS A 3 14.00 -13.42 4.78
CA LYS A 3 13.28 -12.22 4.36
C LYS A 3 12.01 -12.68 3.68
N GLY A 4 10.92 -12.80 4.47
CA GLY A 4 9.60 -13.11 3.96
C GLY A 4 9.29 -12.22 2.77
N ALA A 5 8.64 -12.76 1.75
CA ALA A 5 8.43 -12.05 0.49
C ALA A 5 7.77 -10.67 0.73
N THR A 6 8.40 -9.63 0.19
CA THR A 6 7.89 -8.26 0.18
C THR A 6 7.60 -7.87 -1.25
N GLY A 7 6.37 -7.45 -1.54
CA GLY A 7 5.94 -7.13 -2.89
C GLY A 7 4.45 -7.39 -3.11
N ILE A 8 4.01 -7.21 -4.36
CA ILE A 8 2.64 -7.53 -4.76
C ILE A 8 2.58 -8.96 -5.29
N LYS A 9 1.67 -9.76 -4.76
CA LYS A 9 1.39 -11.11 -5.22
C LYS A 9 -0.12 -11.30 -5.39
N GLN A 10 -0.56 -11.68 -6.58
CA GLN A 10 -1.98 -11.91 -6.92
C GLN A 10 -2.89 -10.73 -6.51
N ASP A 11 -2.44 -9.50 -6.77
CA ASP A 11 -3.16 -8.27 -6.38
C ASP A 11 -3.18 -7.95 -4.88
N TYR A 12 -2.40 -8.62 -4.06
CA TYR A 12 -2.28 -8.31 -2.63
C TYR A 12 -0.86 -7.84 -2.28
N VAL A 13 -0.74 -6.87 -1.36
CA VAL A 13 0.56 -6.41 -0.86
C VAL A 13 1.00 -7.30 0.30
N TYR A 14 2.20 -7.84 0.19
CA TYR A 14 2.88 -8.56 1.27
C TYR A 14 4.09 -7.77 1.73
N PHE A 15 4.28 -7.72 3.04
CA PHE A 15 5.46 -7.14 3.66
C PHE A 15 5.99 -8.10 4.71
N ASN A 16 7.24 -8.53 4.55
CA ASN A 16 7.85 -9.58 5.37
C ASN A 16 6.96 -10.84 5.46
N GLY A 17 6.30 -11.22 4.37
CA GLY A 17 5.37 -12.37 4.33
C GLY A 17 3.99 -12.12 4.97
N ARG A 18 3.71 -10.92 5.47
CA ARG A 18 2.40 -10.55 6.05
C ARG A 18 1.58 -9.73 5.07
N LEU A 19 0.33 -10.14 4.86
CA LEU A 19 -0.64 -9.40 4.06
C LEU A 19 -0.94 -8.04 4.69
N GLN A 20 -0.76 -6.99 3.91
CA GLN A 20 -1.09 -5.62 4.30
C GLN A 20 -2.52 -5.28 3.87
N LYS A 21 -3.25 -4.62 4.76
CA LYS A 21 -4.66 -4.23 4.60
C LYS A 21 -4.81 -2.79 5.06
N ALA A 22 -5.74 -2.06 4.43
CA ALA A 22 -6.11 -0.76 4.97
C ALA A 22 -6.78 -0.93 6.34
N ASP A 23 -6.63 0.07 7.19
CA ASP A 23 -7.32 0.11 8.47
C ASP A 23 -8.84 0.10 8.27
N LYS A 24 -9.53 -0.56 9.20
CA LYS A 24 -10.98 -0.69 9.18
C LYS A 24 -11.61 0.68 9.43
N GLY A 25 -12.25 1.25 8.42
CA GLY A 25 -12.83 2.59 8.43
C GLY A 25 -12.15 3.58 7.49
N SER A 26 -10.89 3.35 7.10
CA SER A 26 -10.21 4.22 6.11
C SER A 26 -10.63 3.91 4.67
N HIS A 27 -11.25 2.75 4.42
CA HIS A 27 -11.60 2.19 3.10
C HIS A 27 -10.41 1.90 2.17
N TYR A 28 -9.50 2.87 2.01
CA TYR A 28 -8.32 2.83 1.15
C TYR A 28 -7.12 3.43 1.87
N GLN A 29 -5.95 2.82 1.69
CA GLN A 29 -4.68 3.35 2.20
C GLN A 29 -3.58 3.22 1.15
N LYS A 30 -2.71 4.23 1.11
CA LYS A 30 -1.52 4.23 0.27
C LYS A 30 -0.38 3.58 1.02
N ILE A 31 0.16 2.49 0.48
CA ILE A 31 1.34 1.80 1.02
C ILE A 31 2.56 2.03 0.13
N THR A 32 3.67 2.39 0.77
CA THR A 32 4.99 2.42 0.15
C THR A 32 5.83 1.29 0.73
N LEU A 33 6.32 0.41 -0.14
CA LEU A 33 7.19 -0.71 0.27
C LEU A 33 8.65 -0.23 0.38
N PRO A 34 9.41 -0.66 1.39
CA PRO A 34 10.78 -0.21 1.56
C PRO A 34 11.65 -0.78 0.44
N GLY A 35 12.50 0.07 -0.13
CA GLY A 35 13.30 -0.25 -1.32
C GLY A 35 12.51 -0.24 -2.62
N GLN A 36 11.22 0.09 -2.61
CA GLN A 36 10.45 0.39 -3.81
C GLN A 36 10.15 1.87 -3.88
N ASN A 37 10.41 2.49 -5.03
CA ASN A 37 10.07 3.89 -5.28
C ASN A 37 8.64 4.05 -5.83
N ARG A 38 7.74 3.14 -5.42
CA ARG A 38 6.37 3.05 -5.93
C ARG A 38 5.42 2.82 -4.77
N SER A 39 4.34 3.59 -4.77
CA SER A 39 3.25 3.45 -3.80
C SER A 39 2.05 2.81 -4.45
N TYR A 40 1.33 2.03 -3.65
CA TYR A 40 0.18 1.23 -4.07
C TYR A 40 -1.00 1.55 -3.17
N VAL A 41 -2.21 1.62 -3.74
CA VAL A 41 -3.42 1.80 -2.94
C VAL A 41 -4.04 0.45 -2.67
N ILE A 42 -4.27 0.12 -1.41
CA ILE A 42 -4.95 -1.10 -0.98
C ILE A 42 -6.26 -0.79 -0.28
N ASN A 43 -7.21 -1.71 -0.34
CA ASN A 43 -8.44 -1.62 0.43
C ASN A 43 -8.38 -2.44 1.73
N GLU A 44 -9.47 -2.43 2.51
CA GLU A 44 -9.60 -3.19 3.77
C GLU A 44 -9.48 -4.71 3.58
N ALA A 45 -9.75 -5.23 2.37
CA ALA A 45 -9.53 -6.64 2.04
C ALA A 45 -8.05 -6.95 1.74
N GLY A 46 -7.19 -5.94 1.63
CA GLY A 46 -5.78 -6.04 1.24
C GLY A 46 -5.54 -6.08 -0.26
N ARG A 47 -6.59 -5.87 -1.06
CA ARG A 47 -6.49 -5.87 -2.53
C ARG A 47 -5.94 -4.53 -3.00
N VAL A 48 -4.95 -4.60 -3.87
CA VAL A 48 -4.38 -3.49 -4.60
C VAL A 48 -5.38 -3.03 -5.66
N MET A 49 -5.57 -1.72 -5.72
CA MET A 49 -6.42 -1.07 -6.70
C MET A 49 -5.68 -0.98 -8.04
N LYS A 50 -6.25 -1.53 -9.10
CA LYS A 50 -5.63 -1.65 -10.43
C LYS A 50 -6.68 -1.45 -11.52
N SER A 51 -6.88 -0.23 -12.03
CA SER A 51 -7.82 -0.01 -13.14
C SER A 51 -7.65 1.29 -13.94
N LYS A 52 -6.57 2.07 -13.76
CA LYS A 52 -6.47 3.38 -14.45
C LYS A 52 -7.71 4.26 -14.22
N THR A 53 -8.26 4.20 -13.02
CA THR A 53 -9.50 4.89 -12.63
C THR A 53 -9.18 5.99 -11.63
N LYS A 54 -9.90 7.10 -11.73
CA LYS A 54 -9.92 8.15 -10.72
C LYS A 54 -10.93 7.76 -9.65
N TYR A 55 -10.47 7.66 -8.42
CA TYR A 55 -11.29 7.37 -7.25
C TYR A 55 -11.47 8.64 -6.44
N ARG A 56 -12.66 8.78 -5.88
CA ARG A 56 -13.01 9.83 -4.94
C ARG A 56 -13.80 9.20 -3.81
N ASP A 57 -13.38 9.43 -2.58
CA ASP A 57 -14.12 8.98 -1.41
C ASP A 57 -15.15 10.03 -0.94
N ALA A 58 -15.90 9.67 0.11
CA ALA A 58 -16.93 10.53 0.69
C ALA A 58 -16.33 11.76 1.39
N ASP A 59 -15.14 11.62 1.97
CA ASP A 59 -14.37 12.69 2.62
C ASP A 59 -13.79 13.71 1.62
N GLY A 60 -13.80 13.37 0.33
CA GLY A 60 -13.39 14.27 -0.75
C GLY A 60 -11.95 14.06 -1.21
N ASN A 61 -11.25 13.07 -0.66
CA ASN A 61 -9.94 12.67 -1.12
C ASN A 61 -10.05 12.10 -2.52
N LYS A 62 -9.05 12.40 -3.35
CA LYS A 62 -8.99 11.94 -4.73
C LYS A 62 -7.69 11.24 -4.97
N TRP A 63 -7.76 10.11 -5.67
CA TRP A 63 -6.56 9.39 -6.02
C TRP A 63 -6.75 8.63 -7.33
N SER A 64 -5.66 8.25 -7.96
CA SER A 64 -5.69 7.48 -9.20
C SER A 64 -4.51 6.53 -9.25
N VAL A 65 -4.72 5.37 -9.84
CA VAL A 65 -3.70 4.33 -10.01
C VAL A 65 -3.60 3.97 -11.48
N ASN A 66 -2.44 3.58 -11.97
CA ASN A 66 -2.30 3.07 -13.34
C ASN A 66 -2.76 1.60 -13.46
N ALA A 67 -2.63 1.01 -14.65
CA ALA A 67 -2.98 -0.39 -14.90
C ALA A 67 -2.16 -1.38 -14.05
N SER A 68 -0.95 -0.99 -13.63
CA SER A 68 -0.08 -1.76 -12.75
C SER A 68 -0.39 -1.57 -11.26
N GLY A 69 -1.37 -0.72 -10.92
CA GLY A 69 -1.76 -0.38 -9.55
C GLY A 69 -0.87 0.64 -8.85
N VAL A 70 0.08 1.25 -9.55
CA VAL A 70 0.94 2.31 -9.00
C VAL A 70 0.14 3.61 -8.96
N ILE A 71 0.20 4.31 -7.84
CA ILE A 71 -0.47 5.61 -7.69
C ILE A 71 0.11 6.63 -8.69
N THR A 72 -0.78 7.38 -9.34
CA THR A 72 -0.46 8.45 -10.28
C THR A 72 -1.02 9.80 -9.85
N LEU A 73 -2.00 9.80 -8.94
CA LEU A 73 -2.57 10.98 -8.32
C LEU A 73 -2.86 10.67 -6.87
N ASP A 74 -2.50 11.58 -5.98
CA ASP A 74 -2.63 11.46 -4.54
C ASP A 74 -3.05 12.82 -3.97
N GLU A 75 -4.34 12.99 -3.69
CA GLU A 75 -4.91 14.21 -3.11
C GLU A 75 -5.69 13.83 -1.85
N GLY A 76 -4.96 13.46 -0.79
CA GLY A 76 -5.53 13.22 0.54
C GLY A 76 -5.61 11.76 1.01
N LEU A 77 -4.94 10.80 0.37
CA LEU A 77 -4.86 9.45 0.95
C LEU A 77 -3.89 9.40 2.13
N ASP A 78 -4.31 8.69 3.16
CA ASP A 78 -3.44 8.28 4.26
C ASP A 78 -2.30 7.40 3.74
N THR A 79 -1.08 7.76 4.14
CA THR A 79 0.14 7.08 3.75
C THR A 79 0.65 6.20 4.87
N VAL A 80 0.85 4.93 4.57
CA VAL A 80 1.50 3.95 5.44
C VAL A 80 2.86 3.61 4.85
N GLU A 81 3.91 4.10 5.50
CA GLU A 81 5.28 3.73 5.18
C GLU A 81 5.67 2.47 5.95
N LEU A 82 5.90 1.39 5.21
CA LEU A 82 6.34 0.13 5.79
C LEU A 82 7.84 0.20 5.99
N LEU A 83 8.27 0.52 7.20
CA LEU A 83 9.67 0.45 7.56
C LEU A 83 10.01 -1.02 7.86
N SER A 84 11.08 -1.52 7.23
CA SER A 84 11.73 -2.72 7.75
C SER A 84 12.05 -2.42 9.21
N PRO A 85 11.74 -3.30 10.20
CA PRO A 85 12.26 -3.08 11.53
C PRO A 85 13.78 -3.03 11.38
N THR A 86 14.35 -1.83 11.52
CA THR A 86 15.75 -1.72 11.88
C THR A 86 15.85 -2.52 13.15
N VAL A 87 16.59 -3.63 13.11
CA VAL A 87 17.06 -4.28 14.32
C VAL A 87 17.89 -3.19 15.00
N THR A 88 17.26 -2.43 15.88
CA THR A 88 17.98 -1.71 16.91
C THR A 88 18.50 -2.83 17.78
N ASP A 89 19.73 -3.25 17.45
CA ASP A 89 20.51 -4.15 18.27
C ASP A 89 20.46 -3.58 19.70
N ILE A 90 19.97 -4.42 20.58
CA ILE A 90 19.86 -4.17 22.02
C ILE A 90 21.30 -4.17 22.55
N ASP A 91 21.71 -3.09 23.23
CA ASP A 91 22.88 -3.10 24.12
C ASP A 91 22.55 -3.88 25.41
#